data_AF-A0A2A6ZVS2-F1
#
_entry.id   AF-A0A2A6ZVS2-F1
#
_cell.length_a   1.000
_cell.length_b   1.000
_cell.length_c   1.000
_cell.angle_alpha   90.00
_cell.angle_beta   90.00
_cell.angle_gamma   90.00
#
_symmetry.space_group_name_H-M   'P 1'
#
loop_
_entity.id
_entity.type
_entity.pdbx_description
1 polymer ?
#
loop_
_entity_poly.entity_id
_entity_poly.type
_entity_poly.pdbx_seq_one_letter_code
_entity_poly.pdbx_strand_id
1 'polypeptide(L)'
;MEYKLFDGYITLQALLKELSIIHSDGAIKDFLDNNVVLFNGEELKQRRKKLRYGDVITIPSEELEITIVVPTQSEIEKHKKEVAERARVYAIVK
;
A
#
# COMPACT_ATOMS: atom_id res chain seq x y z
N MET A 1 2.96 -9.08 5.13
CA MET A 1 3.25 -8.61 3.75
C MET A 1 3.75 -7.17 3.80
N GLU A 2 4.59 -6.76 2.85
CA GLU A 2 5.11 -5.38 2.80
C GLU A 2 4.40 -4.59 1.70
N TYR A 3 3.89 -3.41 2.05
CA TYR A 3 3.31 -2.47 1.10
C TYR A 3 4.26 -1.31 0.87
N LYS A 4 4.73 -1.17 -0.37
CA LYS A 4 5.69 -0.12 -0.76
C LYS A 4 4.92 1.16 -1.06
N LEU A 5 5.03 2.10 -0.13
CA LEU A 5 4.38 3.40 -0.30
C LEU A 5 5.28 4.31 -1.14
N PHE A 6 4.81 4.77 -2.30
CA PHE A 6 5.56 5.72 -3.14
C PHE A 6 5.15 7.18 -2.91
N ASP A 7 3.91 7.41 -2.49
CA ASP A 7 3.36 8.72 -2.17
C ASP A 7 3.55 9.11 -0.70
N GLY A 8 3.44 10.40 -0.35
CA GLY A 8 3.70 10.87 1.01
C GLY A 8 2.78 10.27 2.10
N TYR A 9 1.61 9.77 1.73
CA TYR A 9 0.71 9.01 2.60
C TYR A 9 -0.28 8.19 1.75
N ILE A 10 -0.79 7.11 2.30
CA ILE A 10 -1.94 6.36 1.76
C ILE A 10 -3.09 6.41 2.76
N THR A 11 -4.33 6.24 2.31
CA THR A 11 -5.46 6.10 3.24
C THR A 11 -5.83 4.63 3.39
N LEU A 12 -6.37 4.24 4.56
CA LEU A 12 -6.83 2.86 4.76
C LEU A 12 -7.75 2.38 3.63
N GLN A 13 -8.69 3.23 3.20
CA GLN A 13 -9.55 2.95 2.05
C GLN A 13 -8.78 2.64 0.76
N ALA A 14 -7.79 3.45 0.41
CA ALA A 14 -6.97 3.22 -0.79
C ALA A 14 -6.17 1.91 -0.66
N LEU A 15 -5.60 1.64 0.51
CA LEU A 15 -4.86 0.41 0.78
C LEU A 15 -5.74 -0.83 0.61
N LEU A 16 -6.94 -0.84 1.22
CA LEU A 16 -7.89 -1.95 1.09
C LEU A 16 -8.35 -2.15 -0.36
N LYS A 17 -8.50 -1.07 -1.12
CA LYS A 17 -8.91 -1.12 -2.53
C LYS A 17 -7.79 -1.70 -3.41
N GLU A 18 -6.55 -1.33 -3.14
CA GLU A 18 -5.39 -1.82 -3.89
C GLU A 18 -5.11 -3.30 -3.61
N LEU A 19 -5.32 -3.73 -2.38
CA LEU A 19 -5.31 -5.14 -2.00
C LEU A 19 -6.53 -5.91 -2.51
N SER A 20 -7.44 -5.25 -3.24
CA SER A 20 -8.68 -5.82 -3.77
C SER A 20 -9.59 -6.43 -2.68
N ILE A 21 -9.45 -5.96 -1.43
CA ILE A 21 -10.32 -6.35 -0.31
C ILE A 21 -11.67 -5.66 -0.43
N ILE A 22 -11.68 -4.38 -0.85
CA ILE A 22 -12.89 -3.63 -1.14
C ILE A 22 -12.94 -3.22 -2.62
N HIS A 23 -14.09 -3.41 -3.24
CA HIS A 23 -14.32 -3.04 -4.65
C HIS A 23 -15.02 -1.69 -4.83
N SER A 24 -15.62 -1.14 -3.76
CA SER A 24 -16.35 0.13 -3.80
C SER A 24 -16.06 0.98 -2.56
N ASP A 25 -16.17 2.30 -2.71
CA ASP A 25 -15.96 3.25 -1.61
C ASP A 25 -17.05 3.14 -0.53
N GLY A 26 -18.20 2.54 -0.85
CA GLY A 26 -19.26 2.21 0.11
C GLY A 26 -18.94 0.96 0.94
N ALA A 27 -18.28 -0.03 0.34
CA ALA A 27 -17.98 -1.31 0.97
C ALA A 27 -17.04 -1.20 2.18
N ILE A 28 -16.25 -0.13 2.31
CA ILE A 28 -15.39 0.07 3.48
C ILE A 28 -16.19 0.18 4.79
N LYS A 29 -17.42 0.71 4.72
CA LYS A 29 -18.26 0.83 5.92
C LYS A 29 -18.64 -0.57 6.40
N ASP A 30 -19.22 -1.36 5.49
CA ASP A 30 -19.62 -2.73 5.80
C ASP A 30 -18.40 -3.59 6.18
N PHE A 31 -17.24 -3.34 5.55
CA PHE A 31 -16.00 -4.00 5.91
C PHE A 31 -15.57 -3.69 7.34
N LEU A 32 -15.57 -2.43 7.79
CA LEU A 32 -15.20 -2.08 9.16
C LEU A 32 -16.26 -2.47 10.20
N ASP A 33 -17.52 -2.59 9.79
CA ASP A 33 -18.60 -3.04 10.68
C ASP A 33 -18.53 -4.56 10.91
N ASN A 34 -18.07 -5.34 9.92
CA ASN A 34 -17.93 -6.81 10.02
C ASN A 34 -16.52 -7.29 10.37
N ASN A 35 -15.48 -6.51 10.05
CA ASN A 35 -14.09 -6.88 10.23
C ASN A 35 -13.35 -5.85 11.09
N VAL A 36 -12.49 -6.36 11.96
CA VAL A 36 -11.62 -5.52 12.77
C VAL A 36 -10.38 -5.18 11.96
N VAL A 37 -10.07 -3.89 11.87
CA VAL A 37 -8.80 -3.44 11.32
C VAL A 37 -8.00 -2.83 12.46
N LEU A 38 -6.83 -3.38 12.72
CA LEU A 38 -5.87 -2.91 13.69
C LEU A 38 -4.81 -2.08 12.97
N PHE A 39 -4.47 -0.95 13.54
CA PHE A 39 -3.40 -0.09 13.11
C PHE A 39 -2.39 0.01 14.24
N ASN A 40 -1.20 -0.52 14.01
CA ASN A 40 -0.13 -0.62 14.99
C ASN A 40 -0.60 -1.23 16.32
N GLY A 41 -1.51 -2.21 16.25
CA GLY A 41 -2.13 -2.86 17.40
C GLY A 41 -3.37 -2.18 17.97
N GLU A 42 -3.75 -0.99 17.49
CA GLU A 42 -4.95 -0.27 17.93
C GLU A 42 -6.11 -0.40 16.95
N GLU A 43 -7.33 -0.60 17.45
CA GLU A 43 -8.53 -0.69 16.61
C GLU A 43 -8.78 0.62 15.86
N LEU A 44 -8.79 0.54 14.53
CA LEU A 44 -8.94 1.68 13.65
C LEU A 44 -10.40 1.83 13.20
N LYS A 45 -11.10 2.82 13.79
CA LYS A 45 -12.49 3.17 13.41
C LYS A 45 -12.58 4.23 12.30
N GLN A 46 -11.44 4.81 11.91
CA GLN A 46 -11.37 5.90 10.95
C GLN A 46 -11.09 5.42 9.51
N ARG A 47 -12.14 5.27 8.70
CA ARG A 47 -12.08 4.92 7.25
C ARG A 47 -11.01 5.65 6.44
N ARG A 48 -10.80 6.93 6.72
CA ARG A 48 -9.86 7.82 6.02
C ARG A 48 -8.63 8.18 6.85
N LYS A 49 -8.21 7.30 7.77
CA LYS A 49 -6.93 7.49 8.45
C LYS A 49 -5.83 7.52 7.41
N LYS A 50 -4.96 8.54 7.53
CA LYS A 50 -3.76 8.67 6.70
C LYS A 50 -2.66 7.84 7.35
N LEU A 51 -2.15 6.91 6.57
CA LEU A 51 -1.09 5.99 6.90
C LEU A 51 0.19 6.48 6.24
N ARG A 52 1.29 6.41 6.97
CA ARG A 52 2.62 6.86 6.57
C ARG A 52 3.61 5.71 6.72
N TYR A 53 4.83 5.97 6.29
CA TYR A 53 5.94 5.05 6.42
C TYR A 53 6.16 4.59 7.86
N GLY A 54 6.31 3.28 8.05
CA GLY A 54 6.49 2.65 9.36
C GLY A 54 5.19 2.20 10.03
N ASP A 55 4.04 2.53 9.46
CA ASP A 55 2.76 2.09 9.98
C ASP A 55 2.48 0.63 9.63
N VAL A 56 1.92 -0.12 10.58
CA VAL A 56 1.49 -1.53 10.39
C VAL A 56 -0.02 -1.60 10.44
N ILE A 57 -0.62 -2.28 9.46
CA ILE A 57 -2.04 -2.59 9.41
C ILE A 57 -2.22 -4.08 9.56
N THR A 58 -2.97 -4.51 10.54
CA THR A 58 -3.32 -5.91 10.75
C THR A 58 -4.82 -6.07 10.61
N ILE A 59 -5.24 -7.04 9.83
CA ILE A 59 -6.65 -7.39 9.60
C ILE A 59 -6.81 -8.82 10.10
N PRO A 60 -7.17 -9.02 11.38
CA PRO A 60 -7.33 -10.36 11.96
C PRO A 60 -8.36 -11.21 11.21
N SER A 61 -9.39 -10.59 10.62
CA SER A 61 -10.43 -11.30 9.86
C SER A 61 -9.91 -12.04 8.63
N GLU A 62 -8.88 -11.49 7.98
CA GLU A 62 -8.26 -12.06 6.78
C GLU A 62 -6.88 -12.66 7.12
N GLU A 63 -6.52 -12.70 8.41
CA GLU A 63 -5.17 -13.03 8.91
C GLU A 63 -4.06 -12.28 8.15
N LEU A 64 -4.35 -11.04 7.76
CA LEU A 64 -3.52 -10.29 6.84
C LEU A 64 -2.82 -9.15 7.57
N GLU A 65 -1.50 -9.16 7.58
CA GLU A 65 -0.69 -8.10 8.17
C GLU A 65 0.09 -7.37 7.08
N ILE A 66 -0.08 -6.06 6.98
CA ILE A 66 0.51 -5.18 5.97
C ILE A 66 1.40 -4.17 6.67
N THR A 67 2.68 -4.22 6.39
CA THR A 67 3.65 -3.24 6.88
C THR A 67 3.91 -2.19 5.81
N ILE A 68 3.66 -0.92 6.11
CA ILE A 68 3.94 0.18 5.20
C ILE A 68 5.43 0.48 5.28
N VAL A 69 6.15 0.05 4.26
CA VAL A 69 7.60 0.25 4.15
C VAL A 69 7.89 1.38 3.17
N VAL A 70 8.95 2.13 3.45
CA VAL A 70 9.55 2.98 2.44
C VAL A 70 10.19 2.05 1.41
N PRO A 71 9.95 2.24 0.09
CA PRO A 71 10.72 1.52 -0.91
C PRO A 71 12.22 1.74 -0.66
N THR A 72 12.97 0.66 -0.50
CA THR A 72 14.40 0.70 -0.20
C THR A 72 15.14 1.31 -1.38
N GLN A 73 16.08 2.21 -1.11
CA GLN A 73 16.84 2.94 -2.15
C GLN A 73 17.46 2.02 -3.22
N SER A 74 17.83 0.79 -2.85
CA SER A 74 18.40 -0.21 -3.76
C SER A 74 17.43 -0.74 -4.82
N GLU A 75 16.12 -0.77 -4.56
CA GLU A 75 15.12 -1.18 -5.55
C GLU A 75 14.72 -0.01 -6.46
N ILE A 76 14.66 1.20 -5.89
CA ILE A 76 14.46 2.45 -6.65
C ILE A 76 15.58 2.65 -7.67
N GLU A 77 16.83 2.39 -7.28
CA GLU A 77 17.98 2.44 -8.19
C GLU A 77 17.94 1.35 -9.27
N LYS A 78 17.51 0.13 -8.94
CA LYS A 78 17.37 -0.95 -9.92
C LYS A 78 16.35 -0.58 -10.99
N HIS A 79 15.20 -0.05 -10.58
CA HIS A 79 14.15 0.37 -11.51
C HIS A 79 14.59 1.59 -12.34
N LYS A 80 15.31 2.55 -11.74
CA LYS A 80 15.93 3.66 -12.49
C LYS A 80 16.94 3.18 -13.54
N LYS A 81 17.76 2.17 -13.20
CA LYS A 81 18.74 1.60 -14.13
C LYS A 81 18.06 0.86 -15.29
N GLU A 82 17.02 0.07 -15.02
CA GLU A 82 16.27 -0.63 -16.10
C GLU A 82 15.53 0.34 -17.03
N VAL A 83 14.92 1.40 -16.49
CA VAL A 83 14.27 2.43 -17.29
C VAL A 83 15.28 3.20 -18.14
N ALA A 84 16.44 3.54 -17.59
CA ALA A 84 17.51 4.20 -18.33
C ALA A 84 18.10 3.31 -19.44
N GLU A 85 18.25 2.01 -19.18
CA GLU A 85 18.77 1.06 -20.17
C GLU A 85 17.77 0.86 -21.33
N ARG A 86 16.48 0.73 -21.03
CA ARG A 86 15.43 0.68 -22.06
C ARG A 86 15.37 1.96 -22.89
N ALA A 87 15.53 3.12 -22.27
CA ALA A 87 15.59 4.40 -22.98
C ALA A 87 16.79 4.48 -23.94
N ARG A 88 17.95 3.95 -23.53
CA ARG A 88 19.14 3.84 -24.39
C ARG A 88 18.92 2.93 -25.58
N VAL A 89 18.38 1.73 -25.37
CA VAL A 89 18.10 0.79 -26.46
C VAL A 89 17.11 1.41 -27.45
N TYR A 90 16.06 2.08 -26.96
CA TYR A 90 15.09 2.76 -27.82
C TYR A 90 15.71 3.88 -28.66
N ALA A 91 16.67 4.63 -28.11
CA ALA A 91 17.38 5.69 -28.82
C ALA A 91 18.39 5.19 -29.88
N ILE A 92 18.81 3.92 -29.80
CA ILE A 92 19.72 3.29 -30.76
C ILE A 92 18.95 2.60 -31.89
N VAL A 93 17.75 2.09 -31.60
CA VAL A 93 16.90 1.37 -32.55
C VAL A 93 16.08 2.32 -33.45
N LYS A 94 16.10 3.63 -33.17
CA LYS A 94 15.41 4.67 -33.96
C LYS A 94 16.41 5.52 -34.73
#